data_AF-W0DIT5-F1
#
_entry.id   AF-W0DIT5-F1
#
_cell.length_a   1.000
_cell.length_b   1.000
_cell.length_c   1.000
_cell.angle_alpha   90.00
_cell.angle_beta   90.00
_cell.angle_gamma   90.00
#
_symmetry.space_group_name_H-M   'P 1'
#
loop_
_entity.id
_entity.type
_entity.pdbx_description
1 polymer ?
#
loop_
_entity_poly.entity_id
_entity_poly.type
_entity_poly.pdbx_seq_one_letter_code
_entity_poly.pdbx_strand_id
1 'polypeptide(L)'
;MRKLTALALALAFVGISPAQQAQSGSSQGQYPIGGGKQYKEWWCSQNWEKCKQMKLEDLSAKKECLEKSESYQAYRECEFLRKHGHRLR
;
A
#
# COMPACT_ATOMS: atom_id res chain seq x y z
N MET A 1 53.57 -5.82 -44.03
CA MET A 1 53.20 -5.81 -42.59
C MET A 1 51.70 -6.03 -42.48
N ARG A 2 51.25 -7.25 -42.12
CA ARG A 2 49.85 -7.55 -41.78
C ARG A 2 49.58 -7.05 -40.35
N LYS A 3 48.49 -6.34 -40.11
CA LYS A 3 47.86 -6.25 -38.79
C LYS A 3 46.36 -6.46 -38.93
N LEU A 4 45.90 -7.49 -38.24
CA LEU A 4 44.53 -7.98 -38.16
C LEU A 4 43.78 -7.22 -37.05
N THR A 5 42.45 -7.10 -37.23
CA THR A 5 41.39 -7.03 -36.19
C THR A 5 41.39 -5.80 -35.25
N ALA A 6 40.25 -5.22 -34.86
CA ALA A 6 38.92 -5.79 -34.68
C ALA A 6 37.79 -4.75 -34.80
N LEU A 7 36.62 -5.24 -35.25
CA LEU A 7 35.29 -4.66 -35.05
C LEU A 7 34.98 -4.45 -33.56
N ALA A 8 34.29 -3.35 -33.20
CA ALA A 8 33.34 -3.36 -32.08
C ALA A 8 32.31 -2.20 -32.18
N LEU A 9 31.13 -2.59 -32.66
CA LEU A 9 29.76 -2.10 -32.40
C LEU A 9 29.56 -0.79 -31.62
N ALA A 10 29.02 0.21 -32.32
CA ALA A 10 28.30 1.33 -31.72
C ALA A 10 26.96 0.84 -31.13
N LEU A 11 26.84 0.83 -29.81
CA LEU A 11 25.57 0.62 -29.12
C LEU A 11 24.79 1.94 -29.08
N ALA A 12 23.97 2.17 -30.11
CA ALA A 12 22.91 3.17 -30.05
C ALA A 12 21.81 2.63 -29.13
N PHE A 13 21.86 3.01 -27.86
CA PHE A 13 20.72 2.84 -26.94
C PHE A 13 19.63 3.83 -27.32
N VAL A 14 18.82 3.48 -28.32
CA VAL A 14 17.45 4.00 -28.44
C VAL A 14 16.58 3.13 -27.51
N GLY A 15 16.83 3.29 -26.21
CA GLY A 15 16.12 2.62 -25.15
C GLY A 15 14.87 3.42 -24.80
N ILE A 16 13.74 2.98 -25.37
CA ILE A 16 12.38 3.34 -24.99
C ILE A 16 12.30 3.46 -23.47
N SER A 17 12.15 4.68 -22.96
CA SER A 17 11.89 4.87 -21.53
C SER A 17 10.54 4.22 -21.20
N PRO A 18 10.47 3.28 -20.24
CA PRO A 18 9.22 2.72 -19.75
C PRO A 18 8.56 3.75 -18.82
N ALA A 19 8.15 4.90 -19.37
CA ALA A 19 7.25 5.82 -18.67
C ALA A 19 5.78 5.31 -18.73
N GLN A 20 5.51 4.29 -19.54
CA GLN A 20 4.27 3.52 -19.50
C GLN A 20 4.30 2.50 -18.36
N GLN A 21 4.12 2.93 -17.12
CA GLN A 21 3.29 2.19 -16.16
C GLN A 21 2.94 2.96 -14.87
N ALA A 22 3.10 4.29 -14.83
CA ALA A 22 2.46 5.10 -13.80
C ALA A 22 0.99 5.41 -14.13
N GLN A 23 0.52 5.11 -15.34
CA GLN A 23 -0.92 5.07 -15.69
C GLN A 23 -1.56 3.75 -15.24
N SER A 24 -1.40 3.40 -13.97
CA SER A 24 -2.44 2.66 -13.24
C SER A 24 -3.01 3.55 -12.13
N GLY A 25 -3.21 4.82 -12.46
CA GLY A 25 -4.23 5.64 -11.83
C GLY A 25 -5.62 5.20 -12.32
N SER A 26 -5.93 3.91 -12.26
CA SER A 26 -7.28 3.43 -12.50
C SER A 26 -8.08 3.70 -11.23
N SER A 27 -8.99 4.65 -11.36
CA SER A 27 -10.00 5.10 -10.42
C SER A 27 -10.65 3.97 -9.59
N GLN A 28 -10.10 3.58 -8.43
CA GLN A 28 -10.81 2.66 -7.52
C GLN A 28 -10.26 2.60 -6.08
N GLY A 29 -9.65 3.70 -5.61
CA GLY A 29 -8.78 3.70 -4.44
C GLY A 29 -9.42 3.71 -3.06
N GLN A 30 -10.70 3.36 -2.90
CA GLN A 30 -11.33 3.29 -1.58
C GLN A 30 -11.32 1.85 -1.08
N TYR A 31 -10.81 1.62 0.12
CA TYR A 31 -10.89 0.30 0.74
C TYR A 31 -12.35 -0.12 0.90
N PRO A 32 -12.69 -1.38 0.61
CA PRO A 32 -14.05 -1.86 0.80
C PRO A 32 -14.48 -1.76 2.27
N ILE A 33 -15.31 -0.76 2.57
CA ILE A 33 -15.91 -0.52 3.89
C ILE A 33 -16.93 -1.64 4.20
N GLY A 34 -17.62 -2.12 3.16
CA GLY A 34 -18.53 -3.27 3.19
C GLY A 34 -17.92 -4.52 2.53
N GLY A 35 -18.57 -5.66 2.73
CA GLY A 35 -18.16 -6.94 2.16
C GLY A 35 -17.46 -7.86 3.17
N GLY A 36 -17.63 -9.17 2.95
CA GLY A 36 -17.05 -10.20 3.79
C GLY A 36 -15.51 -10.24 3.71
N LYS A 37 -14.92 -11.04 4.59
CA LYS A 37 -13.45 -11.25 4.67
C LYS A 37 -12.82 -11.57 3.32
N GLN A 38 -13.48 -12.42 2.53
CA GLN A 38 -13.01 -12.85 1.21
C GLN A 38 -12.91 -11.70 0.20
N TYR A 39 -13.85 -10.75 0.20
CA TYR A 39 -13.80 -9.61 -0.71
C TYR A 39 -12.64 -8.67 -0.38
N LYS A 40 -12.38 -8.46 0.92
CA LYS A 40 -11.23 -7.67 1.40
C LYS A 40 -9.90 -8.34 1.02
N GLU A 41 -9.81 -9.66 1.14
CA GLU A 41 -8.65 -10.43 0.71
C GLU A 41 -8.40 -10.34 -0.80
N TRP A 42 -9.46 -10.52 -1.60
CA TRP A 42 -9.37 -10.33 -3.05
C TRP A 42 -8.93 -8.90 -3.41
N TRP A 43 -9.51 -7.88 -2.78
CA TRP A 43 -9.14 -6.49 -3.04
C TRP A 43 -7.69 -6.20 -2.67
N CYS A 44 -7.22 -6.70 -1.52
CA CYS A 44 -5.83 -6.57 -1.08
C CYS A 44 -4.84 -7.28 -2.02
N SER A 45 -5.24 -8.39 -2.66
CA SER A 45 -4.40 -9.05 -3.68
C SER A 45 -4.11 -8.15 -4.88
N GLN A 46 -5.05 -7.26 -5.22
CA GLN A 46 -4.94 -6.31 -6.33
C GLN A 46 -4.34 -4.95 -5.90
N ASN A 47 -4.37 -4.62 -4.61
CA ASN A 47 -4.02 -3.31 -4.07
C ASN A 47 -3.07 -3.43 -2.86
N TRP A 48 -2.00 -4.21 -2.99
CA TRP A 48 -1.14 -4.59 -1.88
C TRP A 48 -0.57 -3.40 -1.09
N GLU A 49 0.02 -2.40 -1.76
CA GLU A 49 0.62 -1.25 -1.06
C GLU A 49 -0.40 -0.45 -0.25
N LYS A 50 -1.62 -0.26 -0.79
CA LYS A 50 -2.70 0.39 -0.04
C LYS A 50 -3.12 -0.44 1.16
N CYS A 51 -3.28 -1.76 0.96
CA CYS A 51 -3.64 -2.68 2.04
C CYS A 51 -2.60 -2.66 3.17
N LYS A 52 -1.31 -2.63 2.81
CA LYS A 52 -0.19 -2.50 3.74
C LYS A 52 -0.26 -1.18 4.52
N GLN A 53 -0.46 -0.05 3.84
CA GLN A 53 -0.57 1.26 4.49
C GLN A 53 -1.71 1.29 5.53
N MET A 54 -2.90 0.84 5.15
CA MET A 54 -4.05 0.82 6.08
C MET A 54 -3.84 -0.12 7.26
N LYS A 55 -3.16 -1.26 7.04
CA LYS A 55 -2.83 -2.18 8.13
C LYS A 55 -1.88 -1.54 9.12
N LEU A 56 -0.90 -0.79 8.64
CA LEU A 56 0.03 -0.03 9.48
C LEU A 56 -0.69 1.06 10.27
N GLU A 57 -1.61 1.80 9.64
CA GLU A 57 -2.44 2.81 10.32
C GLU A 57 -3.32 2.19 11.42
N ASP A 58 -4.00 1.07 11.15
CA ASP A 58 -4.79 0.34 12.17
C ASP A 58 -3.94 -0.14 13.34
N LEU A 59 -2.73 -0.65 13.07
CA LEU A 59 -1.79 -1.09 14.11
C LEU A 59 -1.26 0.09 14.93
N SER A 60 -0.92 1.21 14.28
CA SER A 60 -0.44 2.41 14.95
C SER A 60 -1.49 2.96 15.91
N ALA A 61 -2.75 3.06 15.46
CA ALA A 61 -3.83 3.57 16.29
C ALA A 61 -4.19 2.61 17.44
N LYS A 62 -4.09 1.29 17.23
CA LYS A 62 -4.21 0.30 18.32
C LYS A 62 -3.12 0.44 19.36
N LYS A 63 -1.87 0.64 18.90
CA LYS A 63 -0.73 0.87 19.77
C LYS A 63 -0.93 2.12 20.61
N GLU A 64 -1.38 3.21 20.01
CA GLU A 64 -1.72 4.45 20.72
C GLU A 64 -2.79 4.22 21.80
N CYS A 65 -3.86 3.49 21.48
CA CYS A 65 -4.87 3.14 22.49
C CYS A 65 -4.29 2.32 23.64
N LEU A 66 -3.39 1.37 23.36
CA LEU A 66 -2.76 0.56 24.39
C LEU A 66 -1.86 1.41 25.30
N GLU A 67 -1.07 2.31 24.73
CA GLU A 67 -0.14 3.18 25.48
C GLU A 67 -0.87 4.21 26.35
N LYS A 68 -2.02 4.73 25.90
CA LYS A 68 -2.81 5.73 26.63
C LYS A 68 -3.70 5.15 27.73
N SER A 69 -3.93 3.84 27.73
CA SER A 69 -4.92 3.23 28.60
C SER A 69 -4.32 2.75 29.91
N GLU A 70 -4.82 3.27 31.02
CA GLU A 70 -4.41 2.84 32.37
C GLU A 70 -5.11 1.54 32.82
N SER A 71 -6.15 1.11 32.11
CA SER A 71 -6.91 -0.10 32.41
C SER A 71 -7.43 -0.77 31.14
N TYR A 72 -7.82 -2.05 31.26
CA TYR A 72 -8.45 -2.77 30.16
C TYR A 72 -9.76 -2.12 29.70
N GLN A 73 -10.51 -1.52 30.64
CA GLN A 73 -11.74 -0.81 30.31
C GLN A 73 -11.45 0.46 29.48
N ALA A 74 -10.46 1.27 29.89
CA ALA A 74 -10.01 2.43 29.12
C ALA A 74 -9.53 2.04 27.70
N TYR A 75 -8.82 0.91 27.57
CA TYR A 75 -8.39 0.38 26.27
C TYR A 75 -9.59 0.02 25.37
N ARG A 76 -10.60 -0.63 25.95
CA ARG A 76 -11.83 -0.99 25.21
C ARG A 76 -12.62 0.23 24.76
N GLU A 77 -12.68 1.26 25.59
CA GLU A 77 -13.32 2.54 25.25
C GLU A 77 -12.57 3.26 24.13
N CYS A 78 -11.22 3.31 24.19
CA CYS A 78 -10.40 3.87 23.11
C CYS A 78 -10.57 3.12 21.79
N GLU A 79 -10.52 1.78 21.79
CA GLU A 79 -10.74 0.96 20.60
C GLU A 79 -12.15 1.15 20.00
N PHE A 80 -13.15 1.35 20.86
CA PHE A 80 -14.52 1.63 20.42
C PHE A 80 -14.62 2.99 19.74
N LEU A 81 -14.08 4.04 20.35
CA LEU A 81 -14.03 5.38 19.77
C LEU A 81 -13.24 5.40 18.45
N ARG A 82 -12.13 4.66 18.35
CA ARG A 82 -11.37 4.52 17.11
C ARG A 82 -12.20 3.90 15.97
N LYS A 83 -12.97 2.84 16.25
CA LYS A 83 -13.76 2.11 15.24
C LYS A 83 -15.06 2.83 14.85
N HIS A 84 -15.62 3.62 15.74
CA HIS A 84 -16.97 4.19 15.59
C HIS A 84 -17.02 5.72 15.59
N GLY A 85 -15.98 6.41 16.06
CA GLY A 85 -15.92 7.86 16.17
C GLY A 85 -15.96 8.59 14.82
N HIS A 86 -15.55 7.93 13.73
CA HIS A 86 -15.67 8.48 12.37
C HIS A 86 -17.09 8.41 11.77
N ARG A 87 -18.07 7.73 12.42
CA ARG A 87 -19.46 7.65 11.92
C ARG A 87 -20.37 8.79 12.40
N LEU A 88 -19.88 9.68 13.27
CA LEU A 88 -20.67 10.75 13.90
C LEU A 88 -20.31 12.15 13.38
N ARG A 89 -19.62 12.25 12.23
CA ARG A 89 -19.25 13.53 11.62
C ARG A 89 -19.81 13.66 10.20
#